data_AF-A0A7C6K7G2-F1
#
_entry.id   AF-A0A7C6K7G2-F1
#
_cell.length_a   1.000
_cell.length_b   1.000
_cell.length_c   1.000
_cell.angle_alpha   90.00
_cell.angle_beta   90.00
_cell.angle_gamma   90.00
#
_symmetry.space_group_name_H-M   'P 1'
#
loop_
_entity.id
_entity.type
_entity.pdbx_description
1 polymer ?
#
loop_
_entity_poly.entity_id
_entity_poly.type
_entity_poly.pdbx_seq_one_letter_code
_entity_poly.pdbx_strand_id
1 'polypeptide(L)'
;MGIIQTSQVKSPWIMHFCNSSCNGCDIEVLASLTPLYDVERFGIVNMGNPKHTDVMVITGPVNYRTARVLKNLYDQIPDPKMVIAVGACAATGGVFH
;
A
#
# COMPACT_ATOMS: atom_id res chain seq x y z
N MET A 1 -5.14 -24.30 5.61
CA MET A 1 -4.16 -23.23 5.92
C MET A 1 -3.57 -23.48 7.28
N GLY A 2 -2.25 -23.36 7.44
CA GLY A 2 -1.60 -23.40 8.75
C GLY A 2 -1.93 -22.15 9.57
N ILE A 3 -1.75 -22.21 10.90
CA ILE A 3 -2.13 -21.12 11.81
C ILE A 3 -1.43 -19.79 11.49
N ILE A 4 -0.15 -19.84 11.10
CA ILE A 4 0.65 -18.67 10.71
C ILE A 4 0.03 -17.99 9.48
N GLN A 5 -0.30 -18.77 8.45
CA GLN A 5 -0.89 -18.26 7.22
C GLN A 5 -2.28 -17.66 7.48
N THR A 6 -3.08 -18.30 8.33
CA THR A 6 -4.39 -17.76 8.74
C THR A 6 -4.22 -16.42 9.47
N SER A 7 -3.23 -16.30 10.36
CA SER A 7 -2.94 -15.05 11.07
C SER A 7 -2.56 -13.92 10.11
N GLN A 8 -1.70 -14.20 9.13
CA GLN A 8 -1.25 -13.22 8.13
C GLN A 8 -2.40 -12.69 7.28
N VAL A 9 -3.33 -13.57 6.88
CA VAL A 9 -4.50 -13.18 6.07
C VAL A 9 -5.53 -12.41 6.90
N LYS A 10 -5.60 -12.64 8.21
CA LYS A 10 -6.58 -12.01 9.11
C LYS A 10 -6.13 -10.69 9.73
N SER A 11 -4.86 -10.32 9.62
CA SER A 11 -4.35 -9.03 10.10
C SER A 11 -3.27 -8.45 9.17
N PRO A 12 -3.60 -8.11 7.92
CA PRO A 12 -2.64 -7.50 7.02
C PRO A 12 -2.50 -5.99 7.30
N TRP A 13 -1.32 -5.55 7.73
CA TRP A 13 -1.08 -4.12 8.01
C TRP A 13 -0.59 -3.42 6.75
N ILE A 14 -1.28 -2.33 6.37
CA ILE A 14 -0.98 -1.61 5.15
C ILE A 14 -0.12 -0.37 5.43
N MET A 15 0.74 -0.01 4.49
CA MET A 15 1.28 1.36 4.41
C MET A 15 0.86 1.95 3.07
N HIS A 16 0.13 3.05 3.12
CA HIS A 16 -0.11 3.87 1.95
C HIS A 16 1.08 4.79 1.66
N PHE A 17 1.61 4.71 0.45
CA PHE A 17 2.66 5.61 -0.04
C PHE A 17 2.19 6.36 -1.29
N CYS A 18 1.97 7.66 -1.13
CA CYS A 18 1.66 8.57 -2.22
C CYS A 18 2.93 8.82 -3.07
N ASN A 19 2.94 8.27 -4.28
CA ASN A 19 4.06 8.35 -5.18
C ASN A 19 3.72 9.21 -6.41
N SER A 20 3.90 10.53 -6.28
CA SER A 20 3.62 11.51 -7.35
C SER A 20 2.18 11.45 -7.90
N SER A 21 1.23 11.05 -7.05
CA SER A 21 -0.18 10.92 -7.40
C SER A 21 -0.87 12.28 -7.61
N CYS A 22 -1.99 12.27 -8.33
CA CYS A 22 -2.88 13.41 -8.47
C CYS A 22 -3.95 13.50 -7.36
N ASN A 23 -3.75 12.80 -6.24
CA ASN A 23 -4.64 12.67 -5.09
C ASN A 23 -5.92 11.84 -5.30
N GLY A 24 -6.28 11.48 -6.55
CA GLY A 24 -7.49 10.70 -6.83
C GLY A 24 -7.50 9.35 -6.11
N CYS A 25 -6.52 8.48 -6.37
CA CYS A 25 -6.43 7.17 -5.71
C CYS A 25 -6.10 7.28 -4.21
N ASP A 26 -5.43 8.35 -3.76
CA ASP A 26 -5.13 8.56 -2.35
C ASP A 26 -6.40 8.76 -1.52
N ILE A 27 -7.34 9.56 -2.05
CA ILE A 27 -8.63 9.79 -1.42
C ILE A 27 -9.41 8.48 -1.32
N GLU A 28 -9.42 7.65 -2.36
CA GLU A 28 -10.13 6.36 -2.34
C GLU A 28 -9.52 5.37 -1.33
N VAL A 29 -8.18 5.33 -1.21
CA VAL A 29 -7.51 4.52 -0.19
C VAL A 29 -7.89 5.00 1.20
N LEU A 30 -7.88 6.31 1.46
CA LEU A 30 -8.28 6.85 2.76
C LEU A 30 -9.77 6.68 3.04
N ALA A 31 -10.62 6.83 2.02
CA ALA A 31 -12.06 6.61 2.12
C ALA A 31 -12.35 5.17 2.54
N SER A 32 -11.59 4.19 2.03
CA SER A 32 -11.75 2.78 2.42
C SER A 32 -11.58 2.53 3.93
N LEU A 33 -10.80 3.38 4.62
CA LEU A 33 -10.58 3.33 6.07
C LEU A 33 -11.68 4.03 6.88
N THR A 34 -12.60 4.74 6.23
CA THR A 34 -13.68 5.47 6.92
C THR A 34 -14.87 4.54 7.21
N PRO A 35 -15.78 4.90 8.14
CA PRO A 35 -16.85 4.03 8.62
C PRO A 35 -17.80 3.49 7.54
N LEU A 36 -17.90 4.14 6.38
CA LEU A 36 -18.76 3.69 5.30
C LEU A 36 -18.26 2.37 4.69
N TYR A 37 -16.96 2.25 4.49
CA TYR A 37 -16.33 1.07 3.87
C TYR A 37 -15.67 0.16 4.89
N ASP A 38 -15.13 0.74 5.97
CA ASP A 38 -14.61 0.09 7.17
C ASP A 38 -13.81 -1.19 6.86
N VAL A 39 -12.65 -1.02 6.22
CA VAL A 39 -11.75 -2.17 5.96
C VAL A 39 -11.08 -2.69 7.23
N GLU A 40 -11.11 -1.93 8.33
CA GLU A 40 -10.53 -2.32 9.62
C GLU A 40 -11.21 -3.57 10.20
N ARG A 41 -12.50 -3.82 9.88
CA ARG A 41 -13.18 -5.08 10.24
C ARG A 41 -12.51 -6.35 9.70
N PHE A 42 -11.67 -6.23 8.68
CA PHE A 42 -10.87 -7.34 8.13
C PHE A 42 -9.48 -7.44 8.73
N GLY A 43 -9.15 -6.62 9.74
CA GLY A 43 -7.83 -6.55 10.37
C GLY A 43 -6.83 -5.67 9.63
N ILE A 44 -7.31 -4.84 8.68
CA ILE A 44 -6.48 -3.90 7.91
C ILE A 44 -6.32 -2.60 8.69
N VAL A 45 -5.08 -2.28 9.05
CA VAL A 45 -4.75 -1.03 9.74
C VAL A 45 -3.68 -0.30 8.94
N ASN A 46 -3.83 1.02 8.78
CA ASN A 46 -2.84 1.86 8.12
C ASN A 46 -1.71 2.23 9.08
N MET A 47 -0.50 1.77 8.78
CA MET A 47 0.70 1.96 9.58
C MET A 47 1.72 2.82 8.82
N GLY A 48 2.22 3.86 9.48
CA GLY A 48 3.17 4.80 8.87
C GLY A 48 4.62 4.29 8.82
N ASN A 49 4.94 3.19 9.50
CA ASN A 49 6.30 2.66 9.60
C ASN A 49 6.48 1.42 8.71
N PRO A 50 7.40 1.43 7.72
CA PRO A 50 7.67 0.27 6.86
C PRO A 50 8.01 -1.00 7.63
N LYS A 51 8.68 -0.87 8.78
CA LYS A 51 9.13 -2.03 9.55
C LYS A 51 8.00 -2.81 10.21
N HIS A 52 6.81 -2.23 10.32
CA HIS A 52 5.62 -2.86 10.89
C HIS A 52 4.56 -3.16 9.81
N THR A 53 4.90 -2.95 8.54
CA THR A 53 3.97 -3.11 7.42
C THR A 53 4.11 -4.51 6.83
N ASP A 54 3.00 -5.08 6.37
CA ASP A 54 2.99 -6.32 5.59
C ASP A 54 2.65 -6.05 4.11
N VAL A 55 1.86 -5.01 3.85
CA VAL A 55 1.34 -4.69 2.52
C VAL A 55 1.63 -3.23 2.16
N MET A 56 2.45 -3.01 1.12
CA MET A 56 2.71 -1.67 0.60
C MET A 56 1.64 -1.30 -0.44
N VAL A 57 0.89 -0.24 -0.19
CA VAL A 57 -0.15 0.28 -1.10
C VAL A 57 0.38 1.54 -1.79
N ILE A 58 0.62 1.45 -3.10
CA ILE A 58 1.26 2.51 -3.88
C ILE A 58 0.22 3.17 -4.78
N THR A 59 0.15 4.50 -4.72
CA THR A 59 -0.68 5.34 -5.61
C THR A 59 0.21 6.24 -6.45
N GLY A 60 -0.18 6.49 -7.70
CA GLY A 60 0.54 7.38 -8.60
C GLY A 60 1.77 6.76 -9.31
N PRO A 61 2.30 7.45 -10.33
CA PRO A 61 3.39 6.95 -11.17
C PRO A 61 4.76 7.05 -10.49
N VAL A 62 5.64 6.09 -10.79
CA VAL A 62 7.06 6.14 -10.37
C VAL A 62 7.83 7.08 -11.29
N ASN A 63 8.47 8.11 -10.73
CA ASN A 63 9.37 8.98 -11.47
C ASN A 63 10.82 8.83 -10.99
N TYR A 64 11.76 9.45 -11.72
CA TYR A 64 13.20 9.36 -11.41
C TYR A 64 13.56 9.86 -10.00
N ARG A 65 12.80 10.80 -9.43
CA ARG A 65 13.07 11.35 -8.09
C ARG A 65 12.56 10.41 -6.99
N THR A 66 11.42 9.75 -7.21
CA THR A 66 10.77 8.92 -6.19
C THR A 66 11.17 7.46 -6.25
N ALA A 67 11.68 6.95 -7.37
CA ALA A 67 12.07 5.54 -7.53
C ALA A 67 13.02 5.05 -6.42
N ARG A 68 14.02 5.84 -6.04
CA ARG A 68 14.96 5.49 -4.96
C ARG A 68 14.28 5.44 -3.60
N VAL A 69 13.37 6.37 -3.33
CA VAL A 69 12.63 6.44 -2.06
C VAL A 69 11.71 5.24 -1.94
N LEU A 70 10.95 4.94 -3.00
CA LEU A 70 10.05 3.80 -3.05
C LEU A 70 10.80 2.48 -2.81
N LYS A 71 11.94 2.29 -3.48
CA LYS A 71 12.79 1.11 -3.29
C LYS A 71 13.30 0.99 -1.85
N ASN A 72 13.78 2.08 -1.26
CA ASN A 72 14.25 2.09 0.13
C ASN A 72 13.13 1.72 1.12
N LEU A 73 11.92 2.24 0.91
CA LEU A 73 10.77 1.87 1.74
C LEU A 73 10.44 0.38 1.59
N TYR A 74 10.38 -0.13 0.36
CA TYR A 74 10.13 -1.54 0.09
C TYR A 74 11.17 -2.46 0.74
N ASP A 75 12.45 -2.10 0.67
CA ASP A 75 13.56 -2.87 1.26
C ASP A 75 13.52 -2.89 2.80
N GLN A 76 12.85 -1.92 3.43
CA GLN A 76 12.66 -1.88 4.88
C GLN A 76 11.47 -2.71 5.39
N ILE A 77 10.63 -3.22 4.49
CA ILE A 77 9.46 -4.03 4.85
C ILE A 77 9.90 -5.48 5.10
N PRO A 78 9.58 -6.08 6.26
CA PRO A 78 9.93 -7.47 6.59
C PRO A 78 9.19 -8.47 5.70
N ASP A 79 9.77 -9.66 5.49
CA ASP A 79 9.09 -10.75 4.80
C ASP A 79 8.19 -11.57 5.75
N PRO A 80 7.01 -12.03 5.31
CA PRO A 80 6.48 -11.94 3.93
C PRO A 80 5.75 -10.61 3.66
N LYS A 81 6.14 -9.91 2.58
CA LYS A 81 5.53 -8.65 2.15
C LYS A 81 4.79 -8.76 0.81
N MET A 82 3.77 -7.92 0.64
CA MET A 82 3.05 -7.75 -0.61
C MET A 82 3.04 -6.29 -1.08
N VAL A 83 2.80 -6.08 -2.37
CA VAL A 83 2.64 -4.76 -2.97
C VAL A 83 1.33 -4.70 -3.73
N ILE A 84 0.55 -3.65 -3.50
CA ILE A 84 -0.68 -3.34 -4.22
C ILE A 84 -0.45 -2.02 -4.96
N ALA A 85 -0.43 -2.08 -6.29
CA ALA A 85 -0.42 -0.90 -7.14
C ALA A 85 -1.87 -0.44 -7.38
N VAL A 86 -2.22 0.75 -6.91
CA VAL A 86 -3.58 1.30 -7.00
C VAL A 86 -3.65 2.32 -8.13
N GLY A 87 -4.53 2.03 -9.09
CA GLY A 87 -4.78 2.87 -10.27
C GLY A 87 -3.83 2.63 -11.43
N ALA A 88 -4.23 3.11 -12.61
CA ALA A 88 -3.49 2.91 -13.86
C ALA A 88 -2.07 3.53 -13.82
N CYS A 89 -1.91 4.67 -13.13
CA CYS A 89 -0.61 5.32 -13.00
C CYS A 89 0.41 4.49 -12.21
N ALA A 90 -0.02 3.80 -11.14
CA ALA A 90 0.89 2.95 -10.36
C ALA A 90 1.17 1.62 -11.07
N ALA A 91 0.18 1.06 -11.76
CA ALA A 91 0.31 -0.24 -12.43
C ALA A 91 1.08 -0.18 -13.75
N THR A 92 0.80 0.84 -14.57
CA THR A 92 1.31 0.93 -15.95
C THR A 92 1.71 2.37 -16.33
N GLY A 93 1.97 3.26 -15.36
CA GLY A 93 2.28 4.70 -15.58
C GLY A 93 1.17 5.55 -16.18
N GLY A 94 0.06 4.93 -16.61
CA GLY A 94 -1.09 5.61 -17.18
C GLY A 94 -0.70 6.48 -18.37
N VAL A 95 -1.13 7.74 -18.34
CA VAL A 95 -0.87 8.73 -19.39
C VAL A 95 0.56 9.27 -19.40
N PHE A 96 1.40 8.89 -18.44
CA PHE A 96 2.77 9.40 -18.26
C PHE A 96 3.86 8.44 -18.75
N HIS A 97 3.48 7.34 -19.40
CA HIS A 97 4.37 6.23 -19.76
C HIS A 97 4.98 6.34 -21.15
#